data_AF-A0A2T4JNI2-F1
#
_entry.id   AF-A0A2T4JNI2-F1
#
_cell.length_a   1.000
_cell.length_b   1.000
_cell.length_c   1.000
_cell.angle_alpha   90.00
_cell.angle_beta   90.00
_cell.angle_gamma   90.00
#
_symmetry.space_group_name_H-M   'P 1'
#
loop_
_entity.id
_entity.type
_entity.pdbx_description
1 polymer ?
#
loop_
_entity_poly.entity_id
_entity_poly.type
_entity_poly.pdbx_seq_one_letter_code
_entity_poly.pdbx_strand_id
1 'polypeptide(L)'
;MMRRCNKDRKGCGAMQVEVVEFGRVAARWDLVEAFLSHRREVFVDRLGWDLTLSEGYEYDQYDVVSVAIYVIAHDGGRILGGARLLRCNSSIGNGRTVYSYMIRDAWRGVIGIPKTVCWEPPTTSPNSWELTRLLTLDPSPRIVRGILHAVNDFLRSRHAKECLFLGPPSFMRMARMFGYAPSAMGDLVENKDGRFIAFSCPVIDRRPHGAPQTGHTHRECLAIV
;
A
#
# COMPACT_ATOMS: atom_id res chain seq x y z
N MET A 1 -8.76 -39.01 -36.72
CA MET A 1 -9.63 -37.87 -36.33
C MET A 1 -9.13 -37.34 -34.99
N MET A 2 -8.08 -36.50 -35.03
CA MET A 2 -7.44 -35.93 -33.82
C MET A 2 -8.21 -34.69 -33.36
N ARG A 3 -8.79 -34.73 -32.17
CA ARG A 3 -9.44 -33.59 -31.53
C ARG A 3 -8.35 -32.59 -31.12
N ARG A 4 -8.29 -31.44 -31.81
CA ARG A 4 -7.48 -30.29 -31.36
C ARG A 4 -8.00 -29.84 -30.00
N CYS A 5 -7.13 -29.94 -28.99
CA CYS A 5 -7.31 -29.34 -27.69
C CYS A 5 -7.28 -27.81 -27.86
N ASN A 6 -8.44 -27.17 -27.68
CA ASN A 6 -8.56 -25.72 -27.74
C ASN A 6 -8.04 -25.13 -26.42
N LYS A 7 -6.76 -24.75 -26.38
CA LYS A 7 -6.10 -24.17 -25.21
C LYS A 7 -6.32 -22.66 -25.05
N ASP A 8 -7.22 -22.07 -25.84
CA ASP A 8 -7.45 -20.63 -25.86
C ASP A 8 -8.83 -20.28 -25.30
N ARG A 9 -8.89 -20.09 -23.97
CA ARG A 9 -9.82 -19.17 -23.27
C ARG A 9 -9.52 -19.10 -21.76
N LYS A 10 -8.30 -18.72 -21.39
CA LYS A 10 -8.12 -18.02 -20.11
C LYS A 10 -8.57 -16.59 -20.36
N GLY A 11 -9.74 -16.22 -19.83
CA GLY A 11 -10.21 -14.84 -19.85
C GLY A 11 -9.11 -13.94 -19.29
N CYS A 12 -8.53 -13.10 -20.14
CA CYS A 12 -7.69 -12.00 -19.71
C CYS A 12 -8.65 -10.93 -19.22
N GLY A 13 -9.07 -11.01 -17.96
CA GLY A 13 -9.75 -9.87 -17.38
C GLY A 13 -8.72 -8.77 -17.13
N ALA A 14 -9.13 -7.52 -17.35
CA ALA A 14 -8.27 -6.38 -17.14
C ALA A 14 -8.12 -6.17 -15.62
N MET A 15 -6.87 -6.19 -15.12
CA MET A 15 -6.56 -5.81 -13.75
C MET A 15 -7.21 -4.45 -13.41
N GLN A 16 -8.01 -4.43 -12.36
CA GLN A 16 -8.63 -3.24 -11.77
C GLN A 16 -8.06 -3.00 -10.38
N VAL A 17 -8.18 -1.75 -9.90
CA VAL A 17 -7.80 -1.39 -8.54
C VAL A 17 -8.95 -0.64 -7.89
N GLU A 18 -9.48 -1.19 -6.80
CA GLU A 18 -10.62 -0.67 -6.04
C GLU A 18 -10.13 -0.01 -4.76
N VAL A 19 -10.70 1.15 -4.41
CA VAL A 19 -10.49 1.79 -3.11
C VAL A 19 -11.74 1.58 -2.26
N VAL A 20 -11.59 0.85 -1.16
CA VAL A 20 -12.68 0.46 -0.27
C VAL A 20 -12.55 1.22 1.04
N GLU A 21 -13.55 2.03 1.36
CA GLU A 21 -13.66 2.80 2.60
C GLU A 21 -15.08 2.71 3.17
N PHE A 22 -15.19 2.81 4.49
CA PHE A 22 -16.48 2.81 5.18
C PHE A 22 -17.39 3.97 4.77
N GLY A 23 -18.69 3.70 4.70
CA GLY A 23 -19.71 4.69 4.34
C GLY A 23 -19.92 4.91 2.84
N ARG A 24 -19.18 4.23 1.94
CA ARG A 24 -19.47 4.26 0.50
C ARG A 24 -20.57 3.27 0.11
N VAL A 25 -21.56 3.75 -0.63
CA VAL A 25 -22.80 3.05 -1.03
C VAL A 25 -22.57 1.77 -1.86
N ALA A 26 -21.40 1.61 -2.48
CA ALA A 26 -21.04 0.42 -3.29
C ALA A 26 -19.65 -0.13 -2.92
N ALA A 27 -19.23 0.03 -1.66
CA ALA A 27 -17.96 -0.47 -1.19
C ALA A 27 -17.88 -2.01 -1.33
N ARG A 28 -16.88 -2.49 -2.08
CA ARG A 28 -16.62 -3.91 -2.36
C ARG A 28 -15.92 -4.60 -1.19
N TRP A 29 -16.62 -4.71 -0.06
CA TRP A 29 -16.09 -5.35 1.15
C TRP A 29 -15.76 -6.84 0.97
N ASP A 30 -16.36 -7.50 -0.01
CA ASP A 30 -16.00 -8.86 -0.44
C ASP A 30 -14.53 -8.95 -0.87
N LEU A 31 -14.00 -7.89 -1.50
CA LEU A 31 -12.57 -7.82 -1.87
C LEU A 31 -11.68 -7.66 -0.64
N VAL A 32 -12.14 -6.91 0.37
CA VAL A 32 -11.39 -6.70 1.62
C VAL A 32 -11.29 -8.01 2.39
N GLU A 33 -12.40 -8.73 2.55
CA GLU A 33 -12.42 -10.04 3.19
C GLU A 33 -11.44 -11.01 2.49
N ALA A 34 -11.52 -11.12 1.16
CA ALA A 34 -10.60 -11.96 0.39
C ALA A 34 -9.13 -11.51 0.53
N PHE A 35 -8.87 -10.20 0.57
CA PHE A 35 -7.53 -9.66 0.81
C PHE A 35 -6.99 -10.00 2.20
N LEU A 36 -7.82 -9.91 3.25
CA LEU A 36 -7.44 -10.29 4.61
C LEU A 36 -7.10 -11.79 4.70
N SER A 37 -7.85 -12.66 4.02
CA SER A 37 -7.54 -14.10 3.93
C SER A 37 -6.14 -14.33 3.33
N HIS A 38 -5.82 -13.62 2.26
CA HIS A 38 -4.54 -13.73 1.57
C HIS A 38 -3.37 -13.09 2.34
N ARG A 39 -3.61 -12.10 3.21
CA ARG A 39 -2.57 -11.54 4.08
C ARG A 39 -1.96 -12.61 4.97
N ARG A 40 -2.78 -13.51 5.53
CA ARG A 40 -2.27 -14.66 6.28
C ARG A 40 -1.38 -15.55 5.41
N GLU A 41 -1.86 -15.94 4.23
CA GLU A 41 -1.10 -16.81 3.31
C GLU A 41 0.28 -16.20 2.99
N VAL A 42 0.33 -14.89 2.74
CA VAL A 42 1.59 -14.25 2.38
C VAL A 42 2.48 -13.98 3.59
N PHE A 43 1.97 -13.36 4.65
CA PHE A 43 2.81 -12.96 5.79
C PHE A 43 3.16 -14.13 6.69
N VAL A 44 2.22 -15.02 6.98
CA VAL A 44 2.47 -16.17 7.86
C VAL A 44 3.02 -17.34 7.07
N ASP A 45 2.31 -17.80 6.02
CA ASP A 45 2.67 -19.08 5.39
C ASP A 45 3.91 -18.96 4.48
N ARG A 46 4.07 -17.84 3.76
CA ARG A 46 5.21 -17.63 2.84
C ARG A 46 6.39 -16.90 3.47
N LEU A 47 6.13 -15.83 4.22
CA LEU A 47 7.20 -15.01 4.81
C LEU A 47 7.58 -15.43 6.23
N GLY A 48 6.80 -16.30 6.88
CA GLY A 48 7.11 -16.84 8.20
C GLY A 48 7.02 -15.79 9.32
N TRP A 49 6.30 -14.69 9.11
CA TRP A 49 6.15 -13.65 10.13
C TRP A 49 5.29 -14.17 11.27
N ASP A 50 5.76 -13.96 12.49
CA ASP A 50 5.06 -14.41 13.70
C ASP A 50 4.07 -13.31 14.14
N LEU A 51 2.96 -13.24 13.41
CA LEU A 51 1.86 -12.30 13.62
C LEU A 51 0.71 -12.96 14.39
N THR A 52 0.04 -12.18 15.23
CA THR A 52 -1.20 -12.63 15.90
C THR A 52 -2.30 -12.86 14.85
N LEU A 53 -2.85 -14.07 14.82
CA LEU A 53 -3.98 -14.43 13.97
C LEU A 53 -5.28 -14.43 14.78
N SER A 54 -6.38 -13.99 14.17
CA SER A 54 -7.73 -14.09 14.73
C SER A 54 -8.65 -14.73 13.70
N GLU A 55 -9.34 -15.82 14.06
CA GLU A 55 -10.24 -16.60 13.17
C GLU A 55 -9.60 -17.01 11.83
N GLY A 56 -8.27 -17.19 11.81
CA GLY A 56 -7.55 -17.55 10.59
C GLY A 56 -7.31 -16.40 9.61
N TYR A 57 -7.54 -15.14 10.00
CA TYR A 57 -7.17 -13.93 9.28
C TYR A 57 -5.95 -13.24 9.92
N GLU A 58 -5.14 -12.57 9.11
CA GLU A 58 -4.15 -11.60 9.61
C GLU A 58 -4.82 -10.21 9.67
N TYR A 59 -5.30 -9.88 10.86
CA TYR A 59 -5.93 -8.61 11.21
C TYR A 59 -5.22 -8.07 12.45
N ASP A 60 -4.85 -6.79 12.44
CA ASP A 60 -4.23 -6.13 13.58
C ASP A 60 -5.08 -4.96 14.10
N GLN A 61 -4.64 -4.30 15.16
CA GLN A 61 -5.37 -3.18 15.78
C GLN A 61 -5.61 -1.98 14.84
N TYR A 62 -4.99 -1.94 13.66
CA TYR A 62 -5.16 -0.87 12.68
C TYR A 62 -6.18 -1.20 11.59
N ASP A 63 -6.71 -2.44 11.54
CA ASP A 63 -7.73 -2.87 10.58
C ASP A 63 -9.17 -2.44 10.98
N VAL A 64 -9.32 -1.32 11.69
CA VAL A 64 -10.63 -0.85 12.14
C VAL A 64 -11.44 -0.30 10.98
N VAL A 65 -12.59 -0.92 10.68
CA VAL A 65 -13.46 -0.62 9.53
C VAL A 65 -13.75 0.88 9.36
N SER A 66 -14.01 1.61 10.44
CA SER A 66 -14.33 3.05 10.38
C SER A 66 -13.13 3.97 10.12
N VAL A 67 -11.90 3.44 10.15
CA VAL A 67 -10.65 4.20 10.05
C VAL A 67 -9.78 3.73 8.87
N ALA A 68 -9.69 2.42 8.67
CA ALA A 68 -8.88 1.80 7.63
C ALA A 68 -9.52 1.95 6.24
N ILE A 69 -8.67 2.19 5.26
CA ILE A 69 -9.03 2.20 3.85
C ILE A 69 -8.18 1.16 3.14
N TYR A 70 -8.80 0.36 2.28
CA TYR A 70 -8.09 -0.68 1.53
C TYR A 70 -8.01 -0.31 0.06
N VAL A 71 -6.85 -0.57 -0.55
CA VAL A 71 -6.64 -0.40 -1.99
C VAL A 71 -6.28 -1.75 -2.57
N ILE A 72 -7.15 -2.32 -3.39
CA ILE A 72 -7.11 -3.74 -3.74
C ILE A 72 -7.05 -3.89 -5.26
N ALA A 73 -5.99 -4.54 -5.75
CA ALA A 73 -5.88 -4.94 -7.14
C ALA A 73 -6.52 -6.31 -7.34
N HIS A 74 -7.40 -6.43 -8.34
CA HIS A 74 -8.09 -7.68 -8.65
C HIS A 74 -8.32 -7.87 -10.15
N ASP A 75 -8.59 -9.10 -10.55
CA ASP A 75 -9.09 -9.48 -11.87
C ASP A 75 -10.44 -10.20 -11.71
N GLY A 76 -11.54 -9.52 -12.05
CA GLY A 76 -12.88 -10.10 -11.92
C GLY A 76 -13.25 -10.59 -10.51
N GLY A 77 -12.73 -9.96 -9.46
CA GLY A 77 -12.92 -10.37 -8.06
C GLY A 77 -11.79 -11.25 -7.50
N ARG A 78 -10.94 -11.85 -8.36
CA ARG A 78 -9.76 -12.58 -7.90
C ARG A 78 -8.69 -11.60 -7.45
N ILE A 79 -8.26 -11.69 -6.20
CA ILE A 79 -7.23 -10.83 -5.62
C ILE A 79 -5.89 -11.04 -6.33
N LEU A 80 -5.21 -9.94 -6.64
CA LEU A 80 -3.86 -9.90 -7.20
C LEU A 80 -2.86 -9.29 -6.21
N GLY A 81 -3.33 -8.38 -5.36
CA GLY A 81 -2.57 -7.72 -4.32
C GLY A 81 -3.38 -6.60 -3.67
N GLY A 82 -2.80 -5.94 -2.69
CA GLY A 82 -3.46 -4.81 -2.05
C GLY A 82 -2.58 -4.13 -1.02
N ALA A 83 -3.11 -3.06 -0.43
CA ALA A 83 -2.51 -2.31 0.66
C ALA A 83 -3.60 -1.71 1.56
N ARG A 84 -3.18 -1.26 2.74
CA ARG A 84 -4.01 -0.54 3.71
C ARG A 84 -3.51 0.88 3.89
N LEU A 85 -4.43 1.83 4.02
CA LEU A 85 -4.18 3.24 4.29
C LEU A 85 -4.84 3.67 5.61
N LEU A 86 -4.10 4.38 6.44
CA LEU A 86 -4.60 5.09 7.62
C LEU A 86 -4.19 6.57 7.55
N ARG A 87 -5.04 7.50 8.01
CA ARG A 87 -4.60 8.89 8.22
C ARG A 87 -3.67 8.98 9.41
N CYS A 88 -2.66 9.86 9.34
CA CYS A 88 -1.70 10.05 10.44
C CYS A 88 -2.28 10.77 11.67
N ASN A 89 -3.50 11.31 11.58
CA ASN A 89 -4.23 11.86 12.72
C ASN A 89 -5.25 10.87 13.31
N SER A 90 -5.24 9.60 12.88
CA SER A 90 -6.12 8.55 13.40
C SER A 90 -5.90 8.32 14.90
N SER A 91 -7.00 8.02 15.59
CA SER A 91 -7.05 7.64 17.00
C SER A 91 -7.98 6.43 17.11
N ILE A 92 -7.42 5.30 17.54
CA ILE A 92 -8.11 4.00 17.53
C ILE A 92 -8.17 3.44 18.95
N GLY A 93 -9.39 3.09 19.37
CA GLY A 93 -9.68 2.63 20.73
C GLY A 93 -9.95 3.77 21.72
N ASN A 94 -10.63 3.44 22.81
CA ASN A 94 -11.00 4.35 23.91
C ASN A 94 -10.60 3.78 25.28
N GLY A 95 -9.78 2.72 25.30
CA GLY A 95 -9.32 2.04 26.50
C GLY A 95 -7.98 2.57 27.03
N ARG A 96 -7.28 1.74 27.80
CA ARG A 96 -5.98 2.08 28.42
C ARG A 96 -4.90 2.45 27.39
N THR A 97 -4.97 1.86 26.21
CA THR A 97 -4.08 2.14 25.08
C THR A 97 -4.91 2.72 23.95
N VAL A 98 -4.51 3.91 23.47
CA VAL A 98 -5.06 4.54 22.28
C VAL A 98 -3.98 4.47 21.18
N TYR A 99 -4.29 3.69 20.15
CA TYR A 99 -3.45 3.51 18.99
C TYR A 99 -3.61 4.67 18.01
N SER A 100 -2.58 4.93 17.22
CA SER A 100 -2.61 5.93 16.16
C SER A 100 -2.44 5.26 14.81
N TYR A 101 -1.21 5.17 14.30
CA TYR A 101 -0.82 4.44 13.10
C TYR A 101 0.54 3.78 13.36
N MET A 102 0.92 2.78 12.56
CA MET A 102 1.95 1.81 12.92
C MET A 102 3.32 2.43 13.23
N ILE A 103 3.81 3.31 12.34
CA ILE A 103 5.10 4.00 12.50
C ILE A 103 5.11 4.88 13.75
N ARG A 104 4.02 5.60 14.04
CA ARG A 104 3.93 6.44 15.23
C ARG A 104 3.85 5.64 16.51
N ASP A 105 3.11 4.54 16.50
CA ASP A 105 3.00 3.66 17.67
C ASP A 105 4.31 2.90 17.93
N ALA A 106 5.09 2.58 16.89
CA ALA A 106 6.46 2.09 17.03
C ALA A 106 7.35 3.12 17.72
N TRP A 107 7.35 4.37 17.21
CA TRP A 107 8.14 5.46 17.80
C TRP A 107 7.75 5.77 19.25
N ARG A 108 6.45 5.70 19.59
CA ARG A 108 5.94 5.84 20.96
C ARG A 108 6.35 4.67 21.87
N GLY A 109 6.76 3.53 21.32
CA GLY A 109 7.02 2.29 22.05
C GLY A 109 5.74 1.55 22.47
N VAL A 110 4.63 1.80 21.77
CA VAL A 110 3.33 1.13 22.00
C VAL A 110 3.32 -0.27 21.39
N ILE A 111 4.09 -0.50 20.33
CA ILE A 111 4.27 -1.81 19.67
C ILE A 111 5.73 -2.23 19.66
N GLY A 112 6.00 -3.51 19.44
CA GLY A 112 7.34 -4.13 19.49
C GLY A 112 8.26 -3.81 18.31
N ILE A 113 8.20 -2.59 17.76
CA ILE A 113 9.11 -2.11 16.71
C ILE A 113 10.04 -1.05 17.34
N PRO A 114 11.37 -1.14 17.16
CA PRO A 114 12.33 -0.17 17.67
C PRO A 114 11.98 1.29 17.36
N LYS A 115 12.12 2.16 18.37
CA LYS A 115 11.84 3.61 18.23
C LYS A 115 12.69 4.30 17.17
N THR A 116 13.87 3.76 16.89
CA THR A 116 14.80 4.23 15.84
C THR A 116 14.23 4.11 14.43
N VAL A 117 13.07 3.46 14.25
CA VAL A 117 12.31 3.48 13.01
C VAL A 117 12.00 4.90 12.54
N CYS A 118 11.97 5.89 13.45
CA CYS A 118 11.96 7.31 13.12
C CYS A 118 12.93 8.08 14.02
N TRP A 119 13.76 8.94 13.44
CA TRP A 119 14.67 9.81 14.20
C TRP A 119 13.90 10.93 14.91
N GLU A 120 12.87 11.45 14.25
CA GLU A 120 12.03 12.56 14.73
C GLU A 120 10.60 12.07 15.05
N PRO A 121 9.82 12.80 15.87
CA PRO A 121 8.43 12.49 16.12
C PRO A 121 7.61 12.37 14.82
N PRO A 122 6.96 11.23 14.54
CA PRO A 122 6.16 11.06 13.32
C PRO A 122 4.96 12.01 13.28
N THR A 123 4.65 12.53 12.09
CA THR A 123 3.59 13.53 11.85
C THR A 123 2.22 13.12 12.40
N THR A 124 1.42 14.09 12.83
CA THR A 124 -0.01 13.91 13.14
C THR A 124 -0.91 14.72 12.23
N SER A 125 -0.36 15.19 11.10
CA SER A 125 -1.08 16.01 10.14
C SER A 125 -2.27 15.24 9.55
N PRO A 126 -3.45 15.86 9.44
CA PRO A 126 -4.60 15.26 8.75
C PRO A 126 -4.37 15.10 7.24
N ASN A 127 -3.32 15.75 6.69
CA ASN A 127 -2.92 15.67 5.28
C ASN A 127 -1.80 14.65 5.03
N SER A 128 -1.41 13.87 6.04
CA SER A 128 -0.42 12.80 5.91
C SER A 128 -1.11 11.45 6.14
N TRP A 129 -0.66 10.42 5.42
CA TRP A 129 -1.24 9.08 5.46
C TRP A 129 -0.17 8.02 5.59
N GLU A 130 -0.45 6.91 6.24
CA GLU A 130 0.41 5.74 6.29
C GLU A 130 -0.13 4.64 5.36
N LEU A 131 0.73 4.07 4.53
CA LEU A 131 0.48 2.84 3.79
C LEU A 131 1.20 1.66 4.45
N THR A 132 0.42 0.63 4.79
CA THR A 132 0.91 -0.64 5.35
C THR A 132 0.38 -1.84 4.56
N ARG A 133 0.92 -3.03 4.84
CA ARG A 133 0.45 -4.32 4.31
C ARG A 133 0.39 -4.38 2.78
N LEU A 134 1.28 -3.66 2.09
CA LEU A 134 1.41 -3.78 0.65
C LEU A 134 1.97 -5.15 0.29
N LEU A 135 1.20 -5.93 -0.47
CA LEU A 135 1.61 -7.25 -0.95
C LEU A 135 1.02 -7.53 -2.34
N THR A 136 1.60 -8.53 -3.00
CA THR A 136 1.09 -9.13 -4.24
C THR A 136 1.13 -10.64 -4.12
N LEU A 137 0.12 -11.34 -4.62
CA LEU A 137 0.09 -12.81 -4.61
C LEU A 137 1.12 -13.43 -5.55
N ASP A 138 1.38 -12.76 -6.66
CA ASP A 138 2.41 -13.09 -7.64
C ASP A 138 3.37 -11.90 -7.81
N PRO A 139 4.70 -12.09 -7.81
CA PRO A 139 5.65 -11.00 -7.99
C PRO A 139 5.45 -10.27 -9.32
N SER A 140 4.85 -9.07 -9.26
CA SER A 140 4.52 -8.29 -10.46
C SER A 140 4.68 -6.80 -10.21
N PRO A 141 5.73 -6.17 -10.78
CA PRO A 141 5.90 -4.71 -10.72
C PRO A 141 4.69 -3.95 -11.29
N ARG A 142 3.95 -4.55 -12.23
CA ARG A 142 2.73 -3.95 -12.80
C ARG A 142 1.61 -3.83 -11.75
N ILE A 143 1.39 -4.86 -10.94
CA ILE A 143 0.36 -4.86 -9.88
C ILE A 143 0.74 -3.83 -8.81
N VAL A 144 1.98 -3.88 -8.31
CA VAL A 144 2.48 -2.92 -7.31
C VAL A 144 2.33 -1.49 -7.81
N ARG A 145 2.72 -1.22 -9.06
CA ARG A 145 2.57 0.10 -9.68
C ARG A 145 1.11 0.55 -9.74
N GLY A 146 0.20 -0.34 -10.15
CA GLY A 146 -1.23 -0.07 -10.19
C GLY A 146 -1.79 0.33 -8.83
N ILE A 147 -1.44 -0.41 -7.78
CA ILE A 147 -1.84 -0.10 -6.40
C ILE A 147 -1.30 1.25 -5.98
N LEU A 148 0.00 1.52 -6.14
CA LEU A 148 0.60 2.79 -5.74
C LEU A 148 0.04 3.99 -6.52
N HIS A 149 -0.25 3.81 -7.80
CA HIS A 149 -0.93 4.82 -8.61
C HIS A 149 -2.32 5.15 -8.07
N ALA A 150 -3.15 4.13 -7.79
CA ALA A 150 -4.48 4.32 -7.22
C ALA A 150 -4.42 4.96 -5.82
N VAL A 151 -3.44 4.56 -4.99
CA VAL A 151 -3.16 5.20 -3.70
C VAL A 151 -2.83 6.68 -3.91
N ASN A 152 -1.89 7.02 -4.78
CA ASN A 152 -1.52 8.42 -5.03
C ASN A 152 -2.73 9.25 -5.49
N ASP A 153 -3.52 8.72 -6.43
CA ASP A 153 -4.69 9.41 -6.97
C ASP A 153 -5.78 9.60 -5.89
N PHE A 154 -6.00 8.60 -5.04
CA PHE A 154 -6.86 8.71 -3.87
C PHE A 154 -6.35 9.77 -2.88
N LEU A 155 -5.08 9.74 -2.53
CA LEU A 155 -4.46 10.70 -1.61
C LEU A 155 -4.55 12.14 -2.15
N ARG A 156 -4.35 12.34 -3.46
CA ARG A 156 -4.58 13.63 -4.12
C ARG A 156 -6.02 14.11 -3.96
N SER A 157 -7.00 13.23 -4.18
CA SER A 157 -8.42 13.57 -4.00
C SER A 157 -8.76 14.00 -2.57
N ARG A 158 -7.90 13.66 -1.61
CA ARG A 158 -7.98 14.04 -0.19
C ARG A 158 -7.07 15.21 0.20
N HIS A 159 -6.46 15.88 -0.78
CA HIS A 159 -5.49 16.97 -0.57
C HIS A 159 -4.32 16.57 0.35
N ALA A 160 -3.95 15.29 0.35
CA ALA A 160 -2.81 14.81 1.11
C ALA A 160 -1.50 15.34 0.51
N LYS A 161 -0.51 15.55 1.38
CA LYS A 161 0.82 16.05 1.02
C LYS A 161 1.84 14.92 0.88
N GLU A 162 1.70 13.88 1.69
CA GLU A 162 2.66 12.78 1.76
C GLU A 162 1.99 11.48 2.17
N CYS A 163 2.67 10.38 1.85
CA CYS A 163 2.37 9.05 2.37
C CYS A 163 3.62 8.45 3.00
N LEU A 164 3.50 7.95 4.22
CA LEU A 164 4.52 7.23 4.95
C LEU A 164 4.40 5.74 4.65
N PHE A 165 5.53 5.05 4.64
CA PHE A 165 5.62 3.64 4.35
C PHE A 165 6.53 2.99 5.37
N LEU A 166 6.18 1.78 5.78
CA LEU A 166 7.05 0.88 6.51
C LEU A 166 7.23 -0.40 5.68
N GLY A 167 8.44 -0.65 5.21
CA GLY A 167 8.69 -1.78 4.33
C GLY A 167 10.17 -2.04 4.05
N PRO A 168 10.49 -3.06 3.24
CA PRO A 168 11.88 -3.44 2.99
C PRO A 168 12.63 -2.37 2.19
N PRO A 169 13.96 -2.22 2.34
CA PRO A 169 14.74 -1.22 1.61
C PRO A 169 14.66 -1.34 0.08
N SER A 170 14.44 -2.55 -0.44
CA SER A 170 14.20 -2.79 -1.87
C SER A 170 12.97 -2.05 -2.39
N PHE A 171 11.94 -1.90 -1.54
CA PHE A 171 10.71 -1.19 -1.89
C PHE A 171 10.95 0.30 -2.09
N MET A 172 11.82 0.92 -1.28
CA MET A 172 12.24 2.33 -1.47
C MET A 172 12.93 2.54 -2.82
N ARG A 173 13.80 1.61 -3.25
CA ARG A 173 14.45 1.68 -4.56
C ARG A 173 13.43 1.56 -5.70
N MET A 174 12.49 0.63 -5.55
CA MET A 174 11.42 0.41 -6.53
C MET A 174 10.50 1.63 -6.65
N ALA A 175 10.15 2.29 -5.53
CA ALA A 175 9.35 3.51 -5.55
C ALA A 175 10.01 4.63 -6.38
N ARG A 176 11.34 4.79 -6.29
CA ARG A 176 12.09 5.72 -7.16
C ARG A 176 11.95 5.39 -8.64
N MET A 177 12.01 4.11 -9.00
CA MET A 177 11.82 3.67 -10.40
C MET A 177 10.42 3.98 -10.94
N PHE A 178 9.42 4.13 -10.06
CA PHE A 178 8.06 4.53 -10.44
C PHE A 178 7.84 6.05 -10.44
N GLY A 179 8.89 6.84 -10.20
CA GLY A 179 8.84 8.31 -10.21
C GLY A 179 8.45 8.94 -8.87
N TYR A 180 8.42 8.17 -7.78
CA TYR A 180 8.26 8.72 -6.44
C TYR A 180 9.59 9.17 -5.85
N ALA A 181 9.55 10.10 -4.89
CA ALA A 181 10.72 10.64 -4.21
C ALA A 181 10.73 10.23 -2.72
N PRO A 182 11.08 8.97 -2.39
CA PRO A 182 11.11 8.51 -1.01
C PRO A 182 12.32 9.05 -0.24
N SER A 183 12.04 9.54 0.97
CA SER A 183 13.02 10.00 1.96
C SER A 183 12.95 9.14 3.22
N ALA A 184 14.08 8.54 3.61
CA ALA A 184 14.15 7.78 4.87
C ALA A 184 13.81 8.66 6.08
N MET A 185 13.09 8.09 7.05
CA MET A 185 12.69 8.77 8.27
C MET A 185 13.43 8.28 9.52
N GLY A 186 14.13 7.15 9.40
CA GLY A 186 14.81 6.48 10.52
C GLY A 186 15.78 5.42 10.04
N ASP A 187 16.28 4.65 11.00
CA ASP A 187 17.27 3.61 10.78
C ASP A 187 16.68 2.42 9.99
N LEU A 188 17.58 1.64 9.40
CA LEU A 188 17.25 0.28 8.98
C LEU A 188 17.06 -0.57 10.24
N VAL A 189 15.85 -1.06 10.43
CA VAL A 189 15.49 -1.90 11.57
C VAL A 189 15.42 -3.36 11.11
N GLU A 190 15.85 -4.27 11.97
CA GLU A 190 15.81 -5.71 11.72
C GLU A 190 15.16 -6.42 12.90
N ASN A 191 14.25 -7.34 12.59
CA ASN A 191 13.70 -8.28 13.56
C ASN A 191 13.60 -9.69 12.91
N LYS A 192 12.98 -10.63 13.61
CA LYS A 192 12.74 -12.00 13.12
C LYS A 192 11.95 -12.06 11.80
N ASP A 193 11.16 -11.04 11.49
CA ASP A 193 10.31 -10.93 10.30
C ASP A 193 11.07 -10.29 9.10
N GLY A 194 12.26 -9.75 9.36
CA GLY A 194 13.17 -9.23 8.33
C GLY A 194 13.60 -7.79 8.56
N ARG A 195 14.08 -7.16 7.48
CA ARG A 195 14.63 -5.80 7.51
C ARG A 195 13.67 -4.79 6.90
N PHE A 196 13.40 -3.71 7.60
CA PHE A 196 12.47 -2.67 7.19
C PHE A 196 12.98 -1.27 7.54
N ILE A 197 12.51 -0.29 6.78
CA ILE A 197 12.83 1.12 6.95
C ILE A 197 11.54 1.92 6.81
N ALA A 198 11.35 2.92 7.67
CA ALA A 198 10.28 3.90 7.47
C ALA A 198 10.77 5.00 6.54
N PHE A 199 9.88 5.43 5.64
CA PHE A 199 10.17 6.52 4.73
C PHE A 199 8.89 7.26 4.33
N SER A 200 9.02 8.53 4.00
CA SER A 200 7.93 9.34 3.43
C SER A 200 8.11 9.48 1.93
N CYS A 201 6.99 9.57 1.21
CA CYS A 201 6.92 9.94 -0.19
C CYS A 201 5.96 11.12 -0.34
N PRO A 202 6.35 12.21 -1.03
CA PRO A 202 5.41 13.24 -1.44
C PRO A 202 4.32 12.65 -2.34
N VAL A 203 3.08 13.14 -2.18
CA VAL A 203 2.01 12.90 -3.14
C VAL A 203 2.32 13.71 -4.39
N ILE A 204 2.36 13.04 -5.55
CA ILE A 204 2.85 13.64 -6.80
C ILE A 204 1.71 13.97 -7.77
N ASP A 205 1.90 15.03 -8.55
CA ASP A 205 1.02 15.32 -9.68
C ASP A 205 1.32 14.38 -10.85
N ARG A 206 0.51 13.34 -10.98
CA ARG A 206 0.58 12.39 -12.09
C ARG A 206 -0.37 12.84 -13.19
N ARG A 207 0.15 13.07 -14.40
CA ARG A 207 -0.70 13.22 -15.58
C ARG A 207 -1.49 11.92 -15.77
N PRO A 208 -2.83 11.95 -15.92
CA PRO A 208 -3.63 10.73 -16.04
C PRO A 208 -3.21 9.95 -17.29
N HIS A 209 -3.11 8.63 -17.14
CA HIS A 209 -2.90 7.71 -18.26
C HIS A 209 -4.20 7.68 -19.08
N GLY A 210 -4.27 8.46 -20.17
CA GLY A 210 -5.43 8.48 -21.07
C GLY A 210 -5.87 9.84 -21.61
N ALA A 211 -5.20 10.95 -21.29
CA ALA A 211 -5.48 12.22 -21.98
C ALA A 211 -5.03 12.10 -23.46
N PRO A 212 -5.88 12.50 -24.45
CA PRO A 212 -5.45 12.56 -25.83
C PRO A 212 -4.24 13.47 -25.95
N GLN A 213 -3.16 12.98 -26.54
CA GLN A 213 -2.03 13.81 -26.92
C GLN A 213 -2.49 14.70 -28.07
N THR A 214 -2.92 15.92 -27.77
CA THR A 214 -2.98 16.98 -28.78
C THR A 214 -1.55 17.39 -29.08
N GLY A 215 -0.98 16.84 -30.14
CA GLY A 215 0.31 17.28 -30.67
C GLY A 215 0.18 18.69 -31.25
N HIS A 216 1.16 19.55 -30.98
CA HIS A 216 2.17 19.90 -31.97
C HIS A 216 3.28 20.78 -31.37
N THR A 217 4.52 20.34 -31.63
CA THR A 217 5.74 21.10 -31.96
C THR A 217 6.10 22.36 -31.17
N HIS A 218 7.24 22.30 -30.47
CA HIS A 218 8.48 22.85 -31.05
C HIS A 218 9.73 22.21 -30.42
N ARG A 219 10.75 22.03 -31.27
CA ARG A 219 12.10 21.54 -30.96
C ARG A 219 12.78 22.46 -29.95
N GLU A 220 13.61 21.87 -29.09
CA GLU A 220 15.03 22.26 -29.00
C GLU A 220 15.84 21.17 -28.29
N CYS A 221 16.94 20.77 -28.92
CA CYS A 221 17.98 19.94 -28.35
C CYS A 221 18.69 20.71 -27.24
N LEU A 222 18.98 20.05 -26.11
CA LEU A 222 20.18 20.37 -25.35
C LEU A 222 20.64 19.12 -24.58
N ALA A 223 21.79 18.58 -24.99
CA ALA A 223 22.67 17.83 -24.10
C ALA A 223 23.45 18.85 -23.25
N ILE A 224 23.83 18.49 -22.02
CA ILE A 224 25.09 18.87 -21.36
C ILE A 224 25.17 18.13 -20.00
N VAL A 225 26.28 17.37 -19.88
CA VAL A 225 26.93 16.62 -18.76
C VAL A 225 26.04 15.94 -17.71
#